data_AF-A0A158AJJ1-F1
#
_entry.id   AF-A0A158AJJ1-F1
#
_cell.length_a   1.000
_cell.length_b   1.000
_cell.length_c   1.000
_cell.angle_alpha   90.00
_cell.angle_beta   90.00
_cell.angle_gamma   90.00
#
_symmetry.space_group_name_H-M   'P 1'
#
loop_
_entity.id
_entity.type
_entity.pdbx_description
1 polymer ?
#
loop_
_entity_poly.entity_id
_entity_poly.type
_entity_poly.pdbx_seq_one_letter_code
_entity_poly.pdbx_strand_id
1 'polypeptide(L)'
;MRLPRVAKQDDQPNPVACALPNEQDMAAIFDYLLEHQISRQWRGLLAALADEFEAQIGRSELRQLMHRIGLRYAQAHPLPSCESTAALADAFNALWRDTDWGFVELSDERDYLSIVHYCAPLPAFGERALAWTPAFLEGAYQQWLAVLGAQGLELHQASEFGDDAAIEFRLARVAA
;
A
#
# COMPACT_ATOMS: atom_id res chain seq x y z
N MET A 1 1.00 -35.70 -67.04
CA MET A 1 2.23 -36.01 -66.27
C MET A 1 1.98 -35.51 -64.85
N ARG A 2 2.01 -36.40 -63.84
CA ARG A 2 1.60 -36.11 -62.46
C ARG A 2 2.55 -35.13 -61.78
N LEU A 3 2.01 -34.06 -61.18
CA LEU A 3 2.72 -33.23 -60.21
C LEU A 3 2.78 -33.95 -58.84
N PRO A 4 3.92 -33.98 -58.14
CA PRO A 4 3.99 -34.46 -56.77
C PRO A 4 3.55 -33.38 -55.77
N ARG A 5 2.98 -33.83 -54.65
CA ARG A 5 2.39 -33.06 -53.55
C ARG A 5 3.30 -33.18 -52.33
N VAL A 6 3.82 -32.06 -51.81
CA VAL A 6 4.50 -31.91 -50.49
C VAL A 6 4.42 -30.41 -50.14
N ALA A 7 4.10 -29.91 -48.96
CA ALA A 7 3.48 -30.40 -47.73
C ALA A 7 2.75 -29.18 -47.14
N LYS A 8 1.71 -29.38 -46.32
CA LYS A 8 1.17 -28.30 -45.47
C LYS A 8 2.29 -27.86 -44.53
N GLN A 9 2.69 -26.60 -44.61
CA GLN A 9 3.38 -25.95 -43.50
C GLN A 9 2.31 -25.68 -42.45
N ASP A 10 2.30 -26.49 -41.40
CA ASP A 10 1.46 -26.24 -40.24
C ASP A 10 1.93 -24.95 -39.56
N ASP A 11 0.92 -24.12 -39.30
CA ASP A 11 0.71 -23.26 -38.14
C ASP A 11 1.90 -23.07 -37.18
N GLN A 12 2.35 -21.82 -37.11
CA GLN A 12 2.46 -21.12 -35.83
C GLN A 12 2.60 -19.60 -36.09
N PRO A 13 1.59 -18.77 -35.80
CA PRO A 13 1.89 -17.50 -35.18
C PRO A 13 2.42 -17.82 -33.78
N ASN A 14 3.65 -17.48 -33.48
CA ASN A 14 4.02 -17.22 -32.10
C ASN A 14 3.63 -15.76 -31.84
N PRO A 15 2.43 -15.44 -31.33
CA PRO A 15 2.26 -14.13 -30.74
C PRO A 15 3.22 -14.11 -29.57
N VAL A 16 4.07 -13.09 -29.51
CA VAL A 16 4.64 -12.70 -28.23
C VAL A 16 3.43 -12.38 -27.35
N ALA A 17 2.89 -13.38 -26.68
CA ALA A 17 2.07 -13.16 -25.51
C ALA A 17 3.00 -12.34 -24.62
N CYS A 18 2.60 -11.12 -24.27
CA CYS A 18 3.18 -10.45 -23.12
C CYS A 18 3.00 -11.41 -21.95
N ALA A 19 4.00 -12.27 -21.71
CA ALA A 19 4.09 -13.01 -20.48
C ALA A 19 4.09 -11.92 -19.41
N LEU A 20 3.10 -11.98 -18.51
CA LEU A 20 3.09 -11.10 -17.37
C LEU A 20 4.46 -11.24 -16.67
N PRO A 21 5.08 -10.13 -16.25
CA PRO A 21 6.37 -10.18 -15.59
C PRO A 21 6.30 -11.16 -14.41
N ASN A 22 7.39 -11.91 -14.17
CA ASN A 22 7.44 -12.78 -12.99
C ASN A 22 7.46 -11.93 -11.70
N GLU A 23 7.34 -12.56 -10.52
CA GLU A 23 7.29 -11.84 -9.24
C GLU A 23 8.48 -10.88 -9.01
N GLN A 24 9.69 -11.27 -9.45
CA GLN A 24 10.90 -10.44 -9.31
C GLN A 24 10.89 -9.26 -10.27
N ASP A 25 10.43 -9.46 -11.51
CA ASP A 25 10.27 -8.39 -12.49
C ASP A 25 9.18 -7.39 -12.04
N MET A 26 8.12 -7.90 -11.41
CA MET A 26 7.04 -7.07 -10.85
C MET A 26 7.55 -6.19 -9.69
N ALA A 27 8.33 -6.75 -8.77
CA ALA A 27 8.95 -5.99 -7.68
C ALA A 27 9.82 -4.85 -8.22
N ALA A 28 10.69 -5.14 -9.19
CA ALA A 28 11.54 -4.11 -9.81
C ALA A 28 10.74 -3.01 -10.54
N ILE A 29 9.58 -3.35 -11.12
CA ILE A 29 8.67 -2.37 -11.72
C ILE A 29 8.03 -1.48 -10.64
N PHE A 30 7.57 -2.05 -9.53
CA PHE A 30 7.00 -1.28 -8.42
C PHE A 30 8.02 -0.33 -7.81
N ASP A 31 9.24 -0.80 -7.56
CA ASP A 31 10.34 0.04 -7.10
C ASP A 31 10.56 1.21 -8.04
N TYR A 32 10.69 0.97 -9.35
CA TYR A 32 10.86 2.04 -10.32
C TYR A 32 9.71 3.05 -10.31
N LEU A 33 8.46 2.59 -10.19
CA LEU A 33 7.29 3.46 -10.20
C LEU A 33 7.20 4.31 -8.91
N LEU A 34 7.37 3.70 -7.74
CA LEU A 34 7.42 4.40 -6.45
C LEU A 34 8.59 5.38 -6.39
N GLU A 35 9.73 4.93 -6.92
CA GLU A 35 10.87 5.71 -7.41
C GLU A 35 10.37 7.07 -7.89
N HIS A 36 9.61 7.05 -8.99
CA HIS A 36 9.24 8.21 -9.78
C HIS A 36 8.00 8.99 -9.28
N GLN A 37 7.23 8.47 -8.31
CA GLN A 37 6.04 9.15 -7.78
C GLN A 37 6.37 10.35 -6.88
N ILE A 38 7.45 10.30 -6.10
CA ILE A 38 7.81 11.41 -5.21
C ILE A 38 8.56 12.51 -5.98
N SER A 39 8.14 13.77 -5.83
CA SER A 39 8.87 14.89 -6.42
C SER A 39 10.35 14.89 -5.98
N ARG A 40 11.27 15.07 -6.95
CA ARG A 40 12.73 15.06 -6.74
C ARG A 40 13.20 16.04 -5.66
N GLN A 41 12.46 17.13 -5.44
CA GLN A 41 12.78 18.12 -4.40
C GLN A 41 12.65 17.53 -2.99
N TRP A 42 11.72 16.60 -2.79
CA TRP A 42 11.39 16.07 -1.46
C TRP A 42 12.14 14.79 -1.09
N ARG A 43 12.52 13.94 -2.06
CA ARG A 43 13.18 12.65 -1.76
C ARG A 43 14.41 12.79 -0.86
N GLY A 44 15.36 13.66 -1.24
CA GLY A 44 16.58 13.84 -0.46
C GLY A 44 16.33 14.41 0.94
N LEU A 45 15.32 15.26 1.08
CA LEU A 45 14.94 15.83 2.37
C LEU A 45 14.26 14.79 3.27
N LEU A 46 13.33 13.98 2.74
CA LEU A 46 12.62 12.95 3.50
C LEU A 46 13.57 11.86 4.01
N ALA A 47 14.52 11.42 3.18
CA ALA A 47 15.56 10.48 3.59
C ALA A 47 16.44 11.08 4.71
N ALA A 48 16.91 12.33 4.55
CA ALA A 48 17.72 12.98 5.60
C ALA A 48 16.94 13.20 6.91
N LEU A 49 15.64 13.50 6.83
CA LEU A 49 14.77 13.59 8.01
C LEU A 49 14.63 12.24 8.72
N ALA A 50 14.45 11.16 7.96
CA ALA A 50 14.39 9.81 8.51
C ALA A 50 15.68 9.42 9.21
N ASP A 51 16.84 9.71 8.59
CA ASP A 51 18.15 9.43 9.18
C ASP A 51 18.34 10.16 10.52
N GLU A 52 17.99 11.44 10.59
CA GLU A 52 18.09 12.22 11.85
C GLU A 52 17.09 11.70 12.90
N PHE A 53 15.87 11.36 12.50
CA PHE A 53 14.87 10.79 13.39
C PHE A 53 15.34 9.47 14.00
N GLU A 54 15.93 8.58 13.21
CA GLU A 54 16.50 7.32 13.71
C GLU A 54 17.74 7.52 14.59
N ALA A 55 18.50 8.60 14.39
CA ALA A 55 19.64 8.92 15.24
C ALA A 55 19.22 9.41 16.63
N GLN A 56 18.04 10.02 16.76
CA GLN A 56 17.60 10.67 18.00
C GLN A 56 16.47 9.95 18.74
N ILE A 57 15.63 9.16 18.04
CA ILE A 57 14.37 8.64 18.57
C ILE A 57 14.33 7.11 18.43
N GLY A 58 13.90 6.42 19.48
CA GLY A 58 13.76 4.97 19.44
C GLY A 58 12.68 4.53 18.43
N ARG A 59 12.85 3.36 17.81
CA ARG A 59 11.91 2.83 16.81
C ARG A 59 10.45 2.81 17.28
N SER A 60 10.20 2.40 18.53
CA SER A 60 8.83 2.35 19.09
C SER A 60 8.24 3.75 19.23
N GLU A 61 9.04 4.74 19.63
CA GLU A 61 8.63 6.13 19.74
C GLU A 61 8.39 6.76 18.36
N LEU A 62 9.19 6.40 17.34
CA LEU A 62 8.97 6.79 15.95
C LEU A 62 7.66 6.21 15.39
N ARG A 63 7.36 4.94 15.67
CA ARG A 63 6.06 4.35 15.32
C ARG A 63 4.90 5.13 15.96
N GLN A 64 5.01 5.45 17.24
CA GLN A 64 3.97 6.25 17.91
C GLN A 64 3.86 7.67 17.34
N LEU A 65 4.98 8.29 16.96
CA LEU A 65 5.00 9.59 16.28
C LEU A 65 4.25 9.52 14.94
N MET A 66 4.59 8.55 14.10
CA MET A 66 3.95 8.37 12.79
C MET A 66 2.46 8.04 12.92
N HIS A 67 2.09 7.19 13.89
CA HIS A 67 0.68 6.94 14.19
C HIS A 67 -0.07 8.24 14.54
N ARG A 68 0.51 9.12 15.37
CA ARG A 68 -0.10 10.43 15.68
C ARG A 68 -0.17 11.34 14.45
N ILE A 69 0.81 11.29 13.55
CA ILE A 69 0.76 12.03 12.28
C ILE A 69 -0.39 11.50 11.42
N GLY A 70 -0.57 10.18 11.32
CA GLY A 70 -1.69 9.54 10.64
C GLY A 70 -3.05 9.97 11.19
N LEU A 71 -3.23 9.94 12.52
CA LEU A 71 -4.44 10.43 13.18
C LEU A 71 -4.76 11.89 12.78
N ARG A 72 -3.75 12.77 12.81
CA ARG A 72 -3.92 14.19 12.44
C ARG A 72 -4.24 14.35 10.96
N TYR A 73 -3.60 13.56 10.09
CA TYR A 73 -3.87 13.56 8.67
C TYR A 73 -5.32 13.17 8.38
N ALA A 74 -5.80 12.09 8.98
CA ALA A 74 -7.19 11.64 8.84
C ALA A 74 -8.22 12.65 9.37
N GLN A 75 -7.90 13.38 10.45
CA GLN A 75 -8.75 14.46 10.95
C GLN A 75 -8.83 15.64 9.97
N ALA A 76 -7.73 15.96 9.28
CA ALA A 76 -7.70 17.01 8.27
C ALA A 76 -8.37 16.61 6.95
N HIS A 77 -8.49 15.30 6.68
CA HIS A 77 -9.09 14.73 5.48
C HIS A 77 -10.20 13.74 5.86
N PRO A 78 -11.35 14.23 6.37
CA PRO A 78 -12.44 13.36 6.80
C PRO A 78 -13.06 12.61 5.63
N LEU A 79 -13.41 11.34 5.84
CA LEU A 79 -14.17 10.57 4.87
C LEU A 79 -15.66 10.93 4.89
N PRO A 80 -16.37 10.76 3.76
CA PRO A 80 -17.82 10.77 3.76
C PRO A 80 -18.38 9.60 4.57
N SER A 81 -19.66 9.68 4.93
CA SER A 81 -20.38 8.54 5.49
C SER A 81 -20.41 7.37 4.50
N CYS A 82 -20.07 6.18 4.96
CA CYS A 82 -20.04 4.96 4.16
C CYS A 82 -21.08 3.96 4.71
N GLU A 83 -21.94 3.43 3.85
CA GLU A 83 -23.02 2.50 4.24
C GLU A 83 -22.65 1.02 4.07
N SER A 84 -21.49 0.73 3.49
CA SER A 84 -20.99 -0.64 3.27
C SER A 84 -19.47 -0.67 3.18
N THR A 85 -18.87 -1.85 3.34
CA THR A 85 -17.43 -2.08 3.14
C THR A 85 -16.98 -1.72 1.72
N ALA A 86 -17.82 -1.96 0.71
CA ALA A 86 -17.53 -1.56 -0.67
C ALA A 86 -17.48 -0.03 -0.81
N ALA A 87 -18.45 0.69 -0.25
CA ALA A 87 -18.45 2.16 -0.25
C ALA A 87 -17.25 2.74 0.53
N LEU A 88 -16.82 2.06 1.60
CA LEU A 88 -15.63 2.42 2.35
C LEU A 88 -14.35 2.23 1.52
N ALA A 89 -14.22 1.12 0.80
CA ALA A 89 -13.10 0.89 -0.11
C ALA A 89 -13.04 1.96 -1.20
N ASP A 90 -14.18 2.31 -1.81
CA ASP A 90 -14.28 3.37 -2.81
C ASP A 90 -13.86 4.74 -2.23
N ALA A 91 -14.30 5.06 -1.01
CA ALA A 91 -13.95 6.31 -0.33
C ALA A 91 -12.45 6.41 -0.02
N PHE A 92 -11.83 5.34 0.51
CA PHE A 92 -10.38 5.30 0.70
C PHE A 92 -9.63 5.47 -0.61
N ASN A 93 -10.04 4.73 -1.65
CA ASN A 93 -9.38 4.77 -2.95
C ASN A 93 -9.54 6.11 -3.67
N ALA A 94 -10.64 6.84 -3.46
CA ALA A 94 -10.78 8.21 -3.93
C ALA A 94 -9.76 9.14 -3.25
N LEU A 95 -9.67 9.09 -1.92
CA LEU A 95 -8.75 9.93 -1.14
C LEU A 95 -7.28 9.65 -1.46
N TRP A 96 -6.89 8.38 -1.55
CA TRP A 96 -5.51 8.02 -1.84
C TRP A 96 -5.10 8.31 -3.29
N ARG A 97 -6.03 8.18 -4.24
CA ARG A 97 -5.78 8.61 -5.62
C ARG A 97 -5.58 10.11 -5.73
N ASP A 98 -6.37 10.91 -5.02
CA ASP A 98 -6.27 12.38 -5.07
C ASP A 98 -4.97 12.91 -4.44
N THR A 99 -4.27 12.09 -3.66
CA THR A 99 -3.02 12.45 -3.00
C THR A 99 -1.80 11.72 -3.53
N ASP A 100 -1.97 10.83 -4.52
CA ASP A 100 -0.93 9.92 -5.04
C ASP A 100 -0.29 9.04 -3.95
N TRP A 101 -1.12 8.52 -3.03
CA TRP A 101 -0.68 7.65 -1.92
C TRP A 101 -0.97 6.16 -2.13
N GLY A 102 -1.37 5.75 -3.34
CA GLY A 102 -1.63 4.34 -3.65
C GLY A 102 -3.11 4.00 -3.66
N PHE A 103 -3.43 2.74 -3.37
CA PHE A 103 -4.81 2.22 -3.36
C PHE A 103 -4.95 1.07 -2.35
N VAL A 104 -6.19 0.67 -2.07
CA VAL A 104 -6.53 -0.31 -1.05
C VAL A 104 -7.50 -1.36 -1.54
N GLU A 105 -7.36 -2.54 -0.94
CA GLU A 105 -8.35 -3.60 -0.96
C GLU A 105 -8.85 -3.85 0.47
N LEU A 106 -10.16 -4.04 0.61
CA LEU A 106 -10.79 -4.40 1.88
C LEU A 106 -11.40 -5.80 1.77
N SER A 107 -11.17 -6.62 2.79
CA SER A 107 -11.85 -7.93 2.95
C SER A 107 -12.49 -8.01 4.32
N ASP A 108 -13.78 -8.33 4.36
CA ASP A 108 -14.52 -8.57 5.59
C ASP A 108 -14.37 -10.05 5.97
N GLU A 109 -13.42 -10.32 6.88
CA GLU A 109 -13.15 -11.66 7.39
C GLU A 109 -14.01 -11.93 8.63
N ARG A 110 -14.14 -13.20 9.01
CA ARG A 110 -15.04 -13.59 10.12
C ARG A 110 -14.77 -12.88 11.44
N ASP A 111 -13.49 -12.62 11.74
CA ASP A 111 -13.05 -12.09 13.04
C ASP A 111 -12.42 -10.69 12.95
N TYR A 112 -12.18 -10.17 11.75
CA TYR A 112 -11.50 -8.90 11.52
C TYR A 112 -11.81 -8.32 10.13
N LEU A 113 -11.62 -7.01 9.98
CA LEU A 113 -11.56 -6.36 8.66
C LEU A 113 -10.09 -6.32 8.22
N SER A 114 -9.76 -6.92 7.08
CA SER A 114 -8.44 -6.80 6.44
C SER A 114 -8.40 -5.57 5.54
N ILE A 115 -7.30 -4.84 5.61
CA ILE A 115 -6.98 -3.70 4.76
C ILE A 115 -5.60 -3.95 4.17
N VAL A 116 -5.53 -4.22 2.86
CA VAL A 116 -4.25 -4.28 2.15
C VAL A 116 -4.06 -2.97 1.41
N HIS A 117 -2.99 -2.24 1.76
CA HIS A 117 -2.63 -0.99 1.11
C HIS A 117 -1.46 -1.23 0.17
N TYR A 118 -1.60 -0.82 -1.09
CA TYR A 118 -0.61 -0.99 -2.13
C TYR A 118 -0.02 0.35 -2.56
N CYS A 119 1.27 0.33 -2.89
CA CYS A 119 1.99 1.43 -3.52
C CYS A 119 2.01 2.73 -2.70
N ALA A 120 2.04 2.63 -1.37
CA ALA A 120 2.29 3.80 -0.53
C ALA A 120 3.71 4.32 -0.79
N PRO A 121 3.94 5.64 -0.91
CA PRO A 121 5.27 6.21 -1.18
C PRO A 121 6.19 6.21 0.06
N LEU A 122 6.10 5.18 0.92
CA LEU A 122 6.90 5.02 2.13
C LEU A 122 8.40 4.83 1.85
N PRO A 123 8.84 4.19 0.74
CA PRO A 123 10.26 4.11 0.38
C PRO A 123 10.94 5.49 0.21
N ALA A 124 10.18 6.59 0.09
CA ALA A 124 10.71 7.95 0.08
C ALA A 124 11.57 8.29 1.30
N PHE A 125 11.31 7.65 2.44
CA PHE A 125 12.04 7.83 3.69
C PHE A 125 13.26 6.91 3.80
N GLY A 126 13.47 6.01 2.83
CA GLY A 126 14.53 5.00 2.81
C GLY A 126 14.12 3.68 3.46
N GLU A 127 14.80 2.60 3.08
CA GLU A 127 14.49 1.21 3.47
C GLU A 127 14.39 1.00 4.99
N ARG A 128 15.30 1.60 5.75
CA ARG A 128 15.31 1.49 7.23
C ARG A 128 14.03 2.07 7.85
N ALA A 129 13.49 3.11 7.21
CA ALA A 129 12.33 3.81 7.70
C ALA A 129 11.04 2.98 7.58
N LEU A 130 11.01 1.97 6.70
CA LEU A 130 9.87 1.05 6.54
C LEU A 130 9.54 0.27 7.83
N ALA A 131 10.47 0.20 8.79
CA ALA A 131 10.22 -0.36 10.12
C ALA A 131 9.24 0.49 10.98
N TRP A 132 9.03 1.76 10.64
CA TRP A 132 8.23 2.68 11.45
C TRP A 132 7.30 3.62 10.65
N THR A 133 7.57 3.91 9.39
CA THR A 133 6.70 4.77 8.54
C THR A 133 5.30 4.21 8.29
N PRO A 134 5.05 2.88 8.20
CA PRO A 134 3.69 2.38 7.99
C PRO A 134 2.71 2.70 9.12
N ALA A 135 3.22 3.02 10.32
CA ALA A 135 2.38 3.46 11.43
C ALA A 135 1.59 4.74 11.10
N PHE A 136 2.02 5.53 10.10
CA PHE A 136 1.22 6.63 9.56
C PHE A 136 -0.13 6.13 8.99
N LEU A 137 -0.09 5.09 8.15
CA LEU A 137 -1.30 4.50 7.58
C LEU A 137 -2.15 3.86 8.67
N GLU A 138 -1.52 3.15 9.61
CA GLU A 138 -2.19 2.55 10.78
C GLU A 138 -3.01 3.60 11.55
N GLY A 139 -2.40 4.75 11.87
CA GLY A 139 -3.09 5.84 12.55
C GLY A 139 -4.19 6.48 11.71
N ALA A 140 -3.99 6.67 10.41
CA ALA A 140 -5.01 7.25 9.54
C ALA A 140 -6.26 6.37 9.45
N TYR A 141 -6.08 5.07 9.19
CA TYR A 141 -7.16 4.10 9.14
C TYR A 141 -7.87 3.96 10.48
N GLN A 142 -7.12 3.84 11.59
CA GLN A 142 -7.71 3.75 12.92
C GLN A 142 -8.65 4.94 13.19
N GLN A 143 -8.24 6.16 12.84
CA GLN A 143 -9.06 7.35 13.02
C GLN A 143 -10.32 7.34 12.16
N TRP A 144 -10.21 7.05 10.86
CA TRP A 144 -11.38 7.04 9.97
C TRP A 144 -12.39 5.97 10.36
N LEU A 145 -11.92 4.74 10.65
CA LEU A 145 -12.77 3.63 11.08
C LEU A 145 -13.44 3.94 12.42
N ALA A 146 -12.70 4.53 13.36
CA ALA A 146 -13.28 4.97 14.63
C ALA A 146 -14.38 6.01 14.44
N VAL A 147 -14.26 6.95 13.48
CA VAL A 147 -15.34 7.93 13.19
C VAL A 147 -16.57 7.25 12.57
N LEU A 148 -16.38 6.19 11.78
CA LEU A 148 -17.44 5.43 11.12
C LEU A 148 -18.13 4.39 12.03
N GLY A 149 -17.83 4.36 13.33
CA GLY A 149 -18.52 3.51 14.30
C GLY A 149 -17.73 2.30 14.80
N ALA A 150 -16.47 2.12 14.38
CA ALA A 150 -15.61 1.05 14.86
C ALA A 150 -14.96 1.36 16.23
N GLN A 151 -15.63 2.12 17.10
CA GLN A 151 -15.07 2.46 18.41
C GLN A 151 -14.91 1.17 19.25
N GLY A 152 -13.72 0.98 19.84
CA GLY A 152 -13.39 -0.22 20.62
C GLY A 152 -12.78 -1.37 19.80
N LEU A 153 -12.55 -1.17 18.51
CA LEU A 153 -11.66 -2.02 17.70
C LEU A 153 -10.30 -1.33 17.55
N GLU A 154 -9.24 -2.14 17.55
CA GLU A 154 -7.87 -1.70 17.28
C GLU A 154 -7.40 -2.22 15.93
N LEU A 155 -6.73 -1.33 15.20
CA LEU A 155 -6.06 -1.64 13.95
C LEU A 155 -4.61 -1.97 14.27
N HIS A 156 -4.15 -3.10 13.75
CA HIS A 156 -2.76 -3.53 13.87
C HIS A 156 -2.16 -3.81 12.50
N GLN A 157 -0.92 -3.37 12.29
CA GLN A 157 -0.12 -3.83 11.16
C GLN A 157 0.13 -5.35 11.26
N ALA A 158 -0.26 -6.10 10.23
CA ALA A 158 -0.21 -7.56 10.17
C ALA A 158 0.92 -8.11 9.28
N SER A 159 1.49 -7.28 8.39
CA SER A 159 2.65 -7.61 7.57
C SER A 159 3.71 -6.51 7.61
N GLU A 160 4.94 -6.83 7.23
CA GLU A 160 5.91 -5.80 6.84
C GLU A 160 5.53 -5.21 5.47
N PHE A 161 6.19 -4.13 5.07
CA PHE A 161 6.07 -3.59 3.72
C PHE A 161 6.80 -4.54 2.77
N GLY A 162 6.06 -5.23 1.90
CA GLY A 162 6.59 -6.27 1.03
C GLY A 162 7.17 -5.76 -0.29
N ASP A 163 7.85 -6.64 -1.01
CA ASP A 163 8.39 -6.40 -2.37
C ASP A 163 7.27 -6.15 -3.41
N ASP A 164 6.04 -6.54 -3.09
CA ASP A 164 4.82 -6.23 -3.84
C ASP A 164 4.28 -4.82 -3.57
N ALA A 165 5.05 -4.00 -2.85
CA ALA A 165 4.68 -2.68 -2.36
C ALA A 165 3.39 -2.68 -1.53
N ALA A 166 3.08 -3.81 -0.89
CA ALA A 166 1.87 -3.99 -0.10
C ALA A 166 2.15 -4.03 1.39
N ILE A 167 1.13 -3.65 2.17
CA ILE A 167 1.10 -3.83 3.62
C ILE A 167 -0.31 -4.13 4.10
N GLU A 168 -0.46 -5.17 4.92
CA GLU A 168 -1.72 -5.57 5.52
C GLU A 168 -1.90 -4.94 6.91
N PHE A 169 -3.10 -4.42 7.16
CA PHE A 169 -3.60 -4.06 8.48
C PHE A 169 -4.86 -4.87 8.80
N ARG A 170 -5.05 -5.19 10.09
CA ARG A 170 -6.23 -5.91 10.57
C ARG A 170 -6.91 -5.12 11.67
N LEU A 171 -8.19 -4.82 11.47
CA LEU A 171 -9.04 -4.20 12.49
C LEU A 171 -9.77 -5.31 13.24
N ALA A 172 -9.45 -5.49 14.51
CA ALA A 172 -10.05 -6.51 15.35
C ALA A 172 -10.40 -5.96 16.73
N ARG A 173 -11.14 -6.74 17.52
CA ARG A 173 -11.42 -6.37 18.91
C ARG A 173 -10.13 -6.48 19.73
N VAL A 174 -9.91 -5.54 20.63
CA VAL A 174 -8.86 -5.63 21.64
C VAL A 174 -9.07 -6.92 22.43
N ALA A 175 -8.10 -7.83 22.42
CA ALA A 175 -8.13 -8.99 23.29
C ALA A 175 -8.08 -8.49 24.73
N ALA A 176 -9.13 -8.78 25.51
CA ALA A 176 -9.26 -8.39 26.92
C ALA A 176 -8.28 -9.15 27.82
#